data_AF-A0A348PMH8-F1
#
_entry.id   AF-A0A348PMH8-F1
#
_cell.length_a   1.000
_cell.length_b   1.000
_cell.length_c   1.000
_cell.angle_alpha   90.00
_cell.angle_beta   90.00
_cell.angle_gamma   90.00
#
_symmetry.space_group_name_H-M   'P 1'
#
loop_
_entity.id
_entity.type
_entity.pdbx_description
1 polymer ?
#
loop_
_entity_poly.entity_id
_entity_poly.type
_entity_poly.pdbx_seq_one_letter_code
_entity_poly.pdbx_strand_id
1 'polypeptide(L)'
;MKKTFPSKPENWEKFVVHKLGNRAEPKYRLAYYSSATYLREKDYSTAAYIGSEKSEIQLLKSIVAFLSKQGTTLAIYLHPKEKKADSVVIENYYRELLGKDLDYNLVFEDTVLSFADVDVAVGTYSTVLFDRVYCGFKTLFYTSGIVDFPLPSSALKMLCISDINLLHESLVHQLDCPKEEIFTEDLNRYPWYGWT
;
A
#
# COMPACT_ATOMS: atom_id res chain seq x y z
N MET A 1 8.04 12.82 32.97
CA MET A 1 6.85 12.31 32.25
C MET A 1 7.29 11.04 31.51
N LYS A 2 6.81 9.85 31.90
CA LYS A 2 7.14 8.60 31.19
C LYS A 2 6.53 8.72 29.79
N LYS A 3 7.38 8.76 28.75
CA LYS A 3 6.91 8.64 27.36
C LYS A 3 6.34 7.23 27.21
N THR A 4 5.02 7.11 27.31
CA THR A 4 4.32 5.88 26.94
C THR A 4 4.42 5.77 25.42
N PHE A 5 5.23 4.83 24.95
CA PHE A 5 5.30 4.46 23.54
C PHE A 5 3.89 4.15 23.02
N PRO A 6 3.55 4.50 21.77
CA PRO A 6 2.33 3.98 21.17
C PRO A 6 2.38 2.45 21.19
N SER A 7 1.26 1.81 21.53
CA SER A 7 1.14 0.36 21.55
C SER A 7 1.59 -0.22 20.22
N LYS A 8 2.47 -1.23 20.27
CA LYS A 8 2.95 -1.93 19.08
C LYS A 8 1.76 -2.49 18.28
N PRO A 9 1.81 -2.52 16.93
CA PRO A 9 0.76 -3.13 16.13
C PRO A 9 0.45 -4.57 16.57
N GLU A 10 -0.78 -5.01 16.37
CA GLU A 10 -1.16 -6.40 16.65
C GLU A 10 -0.27 -7.34 15.82
N ASN A 11 0.27 -8.39 16.43
CA ASN A 11 1.26 -9.31 15.82
C ASN A 11 2.65 -8.72 15.51
N TRP A 12 3.05 -7.54 16.03
CA TRP A 12 4.34 -6.86 15.73
C TRP A 12 5.58 -7.79 15.67
N GLU A 13 5.60 -8.85 16.49
CA GLU A 13 6.68 -9.84 16.55
C GLU A 13 6.86 -10.59 15.22
N LYS A 14 5.75 -10.94 14.54
CA LYS A 14 5.77 -11.57 13.22
C LYS A 14 6.39 -10.65 12.16
N PHE A 15 6.23 -9.34 12.33
CA PHE A 15 6.78 -8.35 11.42
C PHE A 15 8.28 -8.09 11.65
N VAL A 16 8.75 -8.24 12.89
CA VAL A 16 10.15 -7.99 13.28
C VAL A 16 11.09 -9.13 12.88
N VAL A 17 10.59 -10.37 12.77
CA VAL A 17 11.40 -11.52 12.30
C VAL A 17 11.97 -11.28 10.89
N HIS A 18 11.32 -10.48 10.05
CA HIS A 18 11.81 -10.13 8.71
C HIS A 18 12.68 -8.86 8.67
N LYS A 19 12.90 -8.16 9.79
CA LYS A 19 13.71 -6.93 9.81
C LYS A 19 15.22 -7.18 9.66
N LEU A 20 15.73 -8.39 9.91
CA LEU A 20 17.14 -8.60 10.28
C LEU A 20 17.90 -9.73 9.53
N GLY A 21 17.33 -10.39 8.53
CA GLY A 21 18.02 -11.46 7.79
C GLY A 21 18.23 -11.11 6.32
N ASN A 22 19.42 -11.42 5.77
CA ASN A 22 19.84 -11.22 4.37
C ASN A 22 18.66 -11.07 3.40
N ARG A 23 18.43 -9.84 2.95
CA ARG A 23 17.23 -9.48 2.20
C ARG A 23 17.38 -9.97 0.76
N ALA A 24 16.56 -10.95 0.38
CA ALA A 24 16.42 -11.37 -1.00
C ALA A 24 15.86 -10.21 -1.85
N GLU A 25 16.19 -10.22 -3.14
CA GLU A 25 15.57 -9.33 -4.13
C GLU A 25 14.04 -9.45 -4.06
N PRO A 26 13.29 -8.33 -4.06
CA PRO A 26 11.85 -8.37 -3.99
C PRO A 26 11.28 -9.10 -5.22
N LYS A 27 10.31 -9.98 -4.99
CA LYS A 27 9.59 -10.71 -6.06
C LYS A 27 8.87 -9.76 -7.02
N TYR A 28 8.34 -8.66 -6.50
CA TYR A 28 7.58 -7.65 -7.23
C TYR A 28 8.17 -6.26 -6.98
N ARG A 29 8.37 -5.48 -8.04
CA ARG A 29 8.82 -4.09 -7.89
C ARG A 29 7.71 -3.16 -7.40
N LEU A 30 6.47 -3.43 -7.80
CA LEU A 30 5.31 -2.62 -7.46
C LEU A 30 4.13 -3.50 -7.05
N ALA A 31 3.48 -3.13 -5.96
CA ALA A 31 2.22 -3.74 -5.54
C ALA A 31 1.13 -2.71 -5.26
N TYR A 32 -0.10 -3.10 -5.56
CA TYR A 32 -1.31 -2.43 -5.14
C TYR A 32 -1.98 -3.19 -3.98
N TYR A 33 -2.42 -2.47 -2.96
CA TYR A 33 -3.17 -3.03 -1.82
C TYR A 33 -4.62 -2.56 -1.88
N SER A 34 -5.53 -3.51 -2.15
CA SER A 34 -6.96 -3.24 -2.27
C SER A 34 -7.61 -2.99 -0.90
N SER A 35 -8.54 -2.03 -0.82
CA SER A 35 -9.46 -1.91 0.33
C SER A 35 -10.81 -2.61 0.11
N ALA A 36 -10.98 -3.25 -1.04
CA ALA A 36 -12.21 -3.90 -1.50
C ALA A 36 -13.43 -2.97 -1.56
N THR A 37 -13.23 -1.72 -1.99
CA THR A 37 -14.36 -0.78 -2.19
C THR A 37 -15.42 -1.33 -3.13
N TYR A 38 -15.01 -2.04 -4.19
CA TYR A 38 -15.91 -2.70 -5.14
C TYR A 38 -16.94 -3.61 -4.44
N LEU A 39 -16.50 -4.48 -3.53
CA LEU A 39 -17.40 -5.36 -2.78
C LEU A 39 -18.20 -4.60 -1.72
N ARG A 40 -17.59 -3.59 -1.08
CA ARG A 40 -18.24 -2.79 -0.02
C ARG A 40 -19.39 -1.94 -0.56
N GLU A 41 -19.24 -1.36 -1.75
CA GLU A 41 -20.27 -0.54 -2.39
C GLU A 41 -21.41 -1.40 -2.95
N LYS A 42 -21.13 -2.63 -3.42
CA LYS A 42 -22.16 -3.60 -3.82
C LYS A 42 -23.07 -4.08 -2.68
N ASP A 43 -22.57 -4.09 -1.45
CA ASP A 43 -23.34 -4.51 -0.26
C ASP A 43 -24.27 -3.39 0.31
N TYR A 44 -24.47 -2.28 -0.42
CA TYR A 44 -25.56 -1.28 -0.23
C TYR A 44 -25.77 -0.61 1.15
N SER A 45 -24.88 -0.73 2.14
CA SER A 45 -25.17 -0.12 3.47
C SER A 45 -24.06 0.71 4.11
N THR A 46 -22.84 0.71 3.59
CA THR A 46 -21.81 1.59 4.15
C THR A 46 -20.96 2.13 3.02
N ALA A 47 -21.17 3.40 2.65
CA ALA A 47 -20.12 4.16 2.01
C ALA A 47 -18.83 3.91 2.80
N ALA A 48 -17.76 3.48 2.15
CA ALA A 48 -16.49 3.33 2.82
C ALA A 48 -16.19 4.69 3.48
N TYR A 49 -16.06 4.70 4.81
CA TYR A 49 -15.83 5.94 5.58
C TYR A 49 -14.54 6.64 5.14
N ILE A 50 -13.66 5.91 4.45
CA ILE A 50 -12.38 6.38 3.95
C ILE A 50 -12.14 5.76 2.57
N GLY A 51 -11.95 6.61 1.56
CA GLY A 51 -11.77 6.19 0.16
C GLY A 51 -13.10 5.87 -0.55
N SER A 52 -13.12 6.00 -1.87
CA SER A 52 -14.25 5.61 -2.73
C SER A 52 -13.76 4.63 -3.79
N GLU A 53 -14.66 3.79 -4.32
CA GLU A 53 -14.34 2.91 -5.44
C GLU A 53 -13.78 3.70 -6.63
N LYS A 54 -14.33 4.88 -6.89
CA LYS A 54 -13.83 5.78 -7.93
C LYS A 54 -12.36 6.16 -7.71
N SER A 55 -11.96 6.42 -6.47
CA SER A 55 -10.57 6.75 -6.11
C SER A 55 -9.64 5.55 -6.32
N GLU A 56 -10.06 4.35 -5.90
CA GLU A 56 -9.29 3.11 -6.15
C GLU A 56 -9.14 2.80 -7.63
N ILE A 57 -10.23 2.89 -8.39
CA ILE A 57 -10.21 2.70 -9.84
C ILE A 57 -9.27 3.69 -10.51
N GLN A 58 -9.31 4.96 -10.11
CA GLN A 58 -8.43 6.00 -10.65
C GLN A 58 -6.95 5.69 -10.35
N LEU A 59 -6.66 5.32 -9.10
CA LEU A 59 -5.33 4.92 -8.68
C LEU A 59 -4.83 3.73 -9.50
N LEU A 60 -5.61 2.66 -9.56
CA LEU A 60 -5.20 1.42 -10.19
C LEU A 60 -4.98 1.62 -11.69
N LYS A 61 -5.87 2.34 -12.38
CA LYS A 61 -5.68 2.70 -13.79
C LYS A 61 -4.41 3.53 -14.03
N SER A 62 -4.10 4.45 -13.11
CA SER A 62 -2.86 5.25 -13.21
C SER A 62 -1.62 4.39 -13.00
N ILE A 63 -1.65 3.41 -12.09
CA ILE A 63 -0.59 2.41 -11.89
C ILE A 63 -0.40 1.57 -13.16
N VAL A 64 -1.49 1.08 -13.77
CA VAL A 64 -1.42 0.33 -15.04
C VAL A 64 -0.74 1.15 -16.12
N ALA A 65 -1.16 2.41 -16.32
CA ALA A 65 -0.58 3.30 -17.32
C ALA A 65 0.92 3.58 -17.08
N PHE A 66 1.35 3.57 -15.82
CA PHE A 66 2.77 3.65 -15.45
C PHE A 66 3.52 2.39 -15.86
N LEU A 67 3.00 1.21 -15.51
CA LEU A 67 3.65 -0.08 -15.73
C LEU A 67 3.73 -0.48 -17.21
N SER A 68 2.74 -0.12 -18.02
CA SER A 68 2.78 -0.35 -19.47
C SER A 68 4.00 0.28 -20.15
N LYS A 69 4.63 1.29 -19.53
CA LYS A 69 5.85 1.93 -20.03
C LYS A 69 7.14 1.27 -19.52
N GLN A 70 7.05 0.48 -18.44
CA GLN A 70 8.20 -0.07 -17.69
C GLN A 70 8.35 -1.59 -17.85
N GLY A 71 7.35 -2.29 -18.42
CA GLY A 71 7.39 -3.75 -18.63
C GLY A 71 7.46 -4.56 -17.33
N THR A 72 6.89 -4.04 -16.25
CA THR A 72 6.95 -4.64 -14.91
C THR A 72 5.58 -5.22 -14.51
N THR A 73 5.58 -6.40 -13.90
CA THR A 73 4.37 -7.08 -13.40
C THR A 73 3.84 -6.42 -12.12
N LEU A 74 2.52 -6.20 -12.05
CA LEU A 74 1.85 -5.68 -10.84
C LEU A 74 1.47 -6.82 -9.89
N ALA A 75 1.78 -6.71 -8.61
CA ALA A 75 1.13 -7.54 -7.59
C ALA A 75 -0.10 -6.83 -7.00
N ILE A 76 -1.20 -7.55 -6.86
CA ILE A 76 -2.46 -7.05 -6.29
C ILE A 76 -2.74 -7.83 -5.03
N TYR A 77 -2.49 -7.21 -3.88
CA TYR A 77 -2.80 -7.79 -2.57
C TYR A 77 -4.27 -7.58 -2.27
N LEU A 78 -5.00 -8.69 -2.30
CA LEU A 78 -6.44 -8.71 -2.08
C LEU A 78 -6.77 -8.41 -0.61
N HIS A 79 -7.84 -7.67 -0.40
CA HIS A 79 -8.41 -7.46 0.93
C HIS A 79 -9.00 -8.78 1.47
N PRO A 80 -9.09 -9.00 2.79
CA PRO A 80 -9.71 -10.20 3.37
C PRO A 80 -11.14 -10.48 2.90
N LYS A 81 -11.90 -9.44 2.51
CA LYS A 81 -13.24 -9.59 1.90
C LYS A 81 -13.16 -10.22 0.50
N GLU A 82 -12.23 -9.77 -0.33
CA GLU A 82 -12.02 -10.31 -1.68
C GLU A 82 -11.52 -11.76 -1.60
N LYS A 83 -10.62 -12.08 -0.67
CA LYS A 83 -10.13 -13.45 -0.46
C LYS A 83 -11.21 -14.45 -0.04
N LYS A 84 -12.30 -13.97 0.56
CA LYS A 84 -13.45 -14.79 0.99
C LYS A 84 -14.57 -14.83 -0.06
N ALA A 85 -14.52 -13.96 -1.06
CA ALA A 85 -15.46 -13.96 -2.17
C ALA A 85 -15.11 -15.06 -3.18
N ASP A 86 -16.02 -15.31 -4.11
CA ASP A 86 -15.77 -16.20 -5.24
C ASP A 86 -14.59 -15.68 -6.08
N SER A 87 -13.54 -16.49 -6.23
CA SER A 87 -12.32 -16.10 -6.91
C SER A 87 -12.55 -15.74 -8.39
N VAL A 88 -13.52 -16.38 -9.05
CA VAL A 88 -13.87 -16.10 -10.45
C VAL A 88 -14.45 -14.69 -10.57
N VAL A 89 -15.25 -14.26 -9.59
CA VAL A 89 -15.81 -12.90 -9.56
C VAL A 89 -14.70 -11.86 -9.39
N ILE A 90 -13.74 -12.11 -8.50
CA ILE A 90 -12.62 -11.20 -8.26
C ILE A 90 -11.68 -11.14 -9.47
N GLU A 91 -11.35 -12.28 -10.06
CA GLU A 91 -10.52 -12.35 -11.26
C GLU A 91 -11.16 -11.60 -12.43
N ASN A 92 -12.47 -11.78 -12.64
CA ASN A 92 -13.20 -11.06 -13.69
C ASN A 92 -13.21 -9.56 -13.45
N TYR A 93 -13.41 -9.11 -12.21
CA TYR A 93 -13.34 -7.69 -11.86
C TYR A 93 -11.99 -7.06 -12.24
N TYR A 94 -10.87 -7.66 -11.80
CA TYR A 94 -9.55 -7.12 -12.15
C TYR A 94 -9.25 -7.25 -13.64
N ARG A 95 -9.68 -8.33 -14.31
CA ARG A 95 -9.50 -8.50 -15.75
C ARG A 95 -10.23 -7.43 -16.56
N GLU A 96 -11.46 -7.10 -16.18
CA GLU A 96 -12.25 -6.03 -16.82
C GLU A 96 -11.66 -4.65 -16.52
N LEU A 97 -11.16 -4.43 -15.30
CA LEU A 97 -10.63 -3.15 -14.86
C LEU A 97 -9.27 -2.81 -15.47
N LEU A 98 -8.38 -3.80 -15.59
CA LEU A 98 -6.99 -3.62 -16.00
C LEU A 98 -6.76 -3.90 -17.49
N GLY A 99 -7.68 -4.60 -18.14
CA GLY A 99 -7.52 -5.08 -19.50
C GLY A 99 -6.68 -6.36 -19.58
N LYS A 100 -6.63 -6.95 -20.78
CA LYS A 100 -6.01 -8.26 -21.02
C LYS A 100 -4.49 -8.21 -21.22
N ASP A 101 -3.95 -7.04 -21.54
CA ASP A 101 -2.56 -6.88 -21.97
C ASP A 101 -1.60 -6.56 -20.82
N LEU A 102 -2.12 -6.33 -19.61
CA LEU A 102 -1.31 -6.12 -18.42
C LEU A 102 -1.01 -7.45 -17.74
N ASP A 103 0.26 -7.71 -17.47
CA ASP A 103 0.67 -8.79 -16.59
C ASP A 103 0.50 -8.37 -15.12
N TYR A 104 -0.33 -9.11 -14.37
CA TYR A 104 -0.56 -8.89 -12.96
C TYR A 104 -0.80 -10.21 -12.21
N ASN A 105 -0.44 -10.22 -10.92
CA ASN A 105 -0.66 -11.34 -10.02
C ASN A 105 -1.65 -10.94 -8.93
N LEU A 106 -2.74 -11.70 -8.78
CA LEU A 106 -3.58 -11.61 -7.60
C LEU A 106 -2.94 -12.41 -6.46
N VAL A 107 -2.69 -11.74 -5.33
CA VAL A 107 -2.01 -12.33 -4.17
C VAL A 107 -3.05 -12.66 -3.10
N PHE A 108 -3.24 -13.96 -2.86
CA PHE A 108 -4.22 -14.51 -1.92
C PHE A 108 -3.59 -14.82 -0.55
N GLU A 109 -2.27 -14.94 -0.50
CA GLU A 109 -1.47 -15.22 0.69
C GLU A 109 -1.61 -14.14 1.75
N ASP A 110 -1.19 -14.44 2.99
CA ASP A 110 -1.23 -13.46 4.07
C ASP A 110 -0.34 -12.25 3.72
N THR A 111 -0.99 -11.09 3.65
CA THR A 111 -0.42 -9.83 3.19
C THR A 111 0.72 -9.35 4.10
N VAL A 112 0.64 -9.66 5.40
CA VAL A 112 1.66 -9.25 6.39
C VAL A 112 2.97 -10.03 6.23
N LEU A 113 2.86 -11.31 5.87
CA LEU A 113 4.03 -12.20 5.75
C LEU A 113 4.82 -11.98 4.45
N SER A 114 4.27 -11.19 3.54
CA SER A 114 4.77 -10.99 2.17
C SER A 114 5.22 -9.56 1.91
N PHE A 115 5.42 -8.75 2.96
CA PHE A 115 5.89 -7.37 2.77
C PHE A 115 7.26 -7.29 2.07
N ALA A 116 8.16 -8.23 2.36
CA ALA A 116 9.50 -8.27 1.75
C ALA A 116 9.47 -8.67 0.26
N ASP A 117 8.40 -9.30 -0.21
CA ASP A 117 8.25 -9.69 -1.61
C ASP A 117 8.03 -8.49 -2.53
N VAL A 118 7.79 -7.30 -1.97
CA VAL A 118 7.46 -6.09 -2.71
C VAL A 118 8.49 -5.01 -2.42
N ASP A 119 8.99 -4.31 -3.43
CA ASP A 119 9.77 -3.09 -3.23
C ASP A 119 8.87 -1.93 -2.79
N VAL A 120 8.07 -1.39 -3.71
CA VAL A 120 7.14 -0.28 -3.47
C VAL A 120 5.71 -0.79 -3.41
N ALA A 121 4.98 -0.44 -2.35
CA ALA A 121 3.53 -0.65 -2.29
C ALA A 121 2.77 0.66 -2.41
N VAL A 122 1.60 0.61 -3.03
CA VAL A 122 0.67 1.73 -3.12
C VAL A 122 -0.72 1.25 -2.77
N GLY A 123 -1.49 2.08 -2.08
CA GLY A 123 -2.91 1.87 -1.91
C GLY A 123 -3.56 3.10 -1.30
N THR A 124 -4.85 3.00 -1.03
CA THR A 124 -5.59 4.02 -0.29
C THR A 124 -5.35 3.82 1.22
N TYR A 125 -6.08 4.57 2.06
CA TYR A 125 -5.96 4.43 3.51
C TYR A 125 -6.32 3.02 4.00
N SER A 126 -5.34 2.29 4.53
CA SER A 126 -5.53 0.94 5.06
C SER A 126 -4.53 0.62 6.17
N THR A 127 -4.96 -0.10 7.21
CA THR A 127 -4.12 -0.49 8.34
C THR A 127 -2.88 -1.26 7.91
N VAL A 128 -3.01 -2.13 6.91
CA VAL A 128 -1.89 -2.95 6.41
C VAL A 128 -0.77 -2.10 5.77
N LEU A 129 -1.10 -0.95 5.18
CA LEU A 129 -0.09 -0.02 4.67
C LEU A 129 0.62 0.72 5.80
N PHE A 130 -0.09 1.06 6.89
CA PHE A 130 0.56 1.58 8.09
C PHE A 130 1.51 0.54 8.71
N ASP A 131 1.09 -0.72 8.78
CA ASP A 131 1.96 -1.81 9.25
C ASP A 131 3.18 -1.93 8.35
N ARG A 132 3.01 -1.86 7.03
CA ARG A 132 4.11 -1.90 6.06
C ARG A 132 5.11 -0.77 6.28
N VAL A 133 4.64 0.46 6.49
CA VAL A 133 5.48 1.61 6.85
C VAL A 133 6.20 1.37 8.18
N TYR A 134 5.50 0.89 9.20
CA TYR A 134 6.08 0.58 10.51
C TYR A 134 7.22 -0.45 10.42
N CYS A 135 7.12 -1.36 9.46
CA CYS A 135 8.12 -2.38 9.20
C CYS A 135 9.34 -1.88 8.40
N GLY A 136 9.30 -0.65 7.89
CA GLY A 136 10.41 -0.08 7.13
C GLY A 136 10.38 -0.41 5.63
N PHE A 137 9.20 -0.67 5.06
CA PHE A 137 9.06 -0.92 3.61
C PHE A 137 8.50 0.29 2.88
N LYS A 138 8.98 0.52 1.64
CA LYS A 138 8.54 1.63 0.79
C LYS A 138 7.03 1.54 0.54
N THR A 139 6.32 2.61 0.85
CA THR A 139 4.86 2.66 0.83
C THR A 139 4.39 4.05 0.47
N LEU A 140 3.46 4.15 -0.49
CA LEU A 140 2.75 5.37 -0.84
C LEU A 140 1.26 5.23 -0.53
N PHE A 141 0.67 6.27 0.02
CA PHE A 141 -0.76 6.39 0.24
C PHE A 141 -1.36 7.31 -0.81
N TYR A 142 -2.36 6.84 -1.55
CA TYR A 142 -3.22 7.71 -2.34
C TYR A 142 -4.35 8.22 -1.45
N THR A 143 -4.37 9.52 -1.21
CA THR A 143 -5.24 10.14 -0.20
C THR A 143 -6.23 11.15 -0.80
N SER A 144 -6.42 11.09 -2.12
CA SER A 144 -7.39 11.96 -2.81
C SER A 144 -8.80 11.77 -2.24
N GLY A 145 -9.40 12.89 -1.83
CA GLY A 145 -10.74 12.93 -1.24
C GLY A 145 -10.82 12.53 0.24
N ILE A 146 -9.69 12.27 0.91
CA ILE A 146 -9.68 12.01 2.37
C ILE A 146 -9.48 13.34 3.10
N VAL A 147 -10.50 13.78 3.83
CA VAL A 147 -10.47 15.02 4.62
C VAL A 147 -9.56 14.83 5.84
N ASP A 148 -8.79 15.87 6.19
CA ASP A 148 -7.90 15.92 7.35
C ASP A 148 -6.80 14.84 7.42
N PHE A 149 -6.52 14.16 6.30
CA PHE A 149 -5.45 13.17 6.21
C PHE A 149 -4.47 13.49 5.06
N PRO A 150 -3.15 13.34 5.28
CA PRO A 150 -2.50 13.13 6.59
C PRO A 150 -2.59 14.39 7.46
N LEU A 151 -2.37 14.25 8.77
CA LEU A 151 -2.26 15.41 9.66
C LEU A 151 -1.19 16.38 9.11
N PRO A 152 -1.47 17.70 8.98
CA PRO A 152 -0.60 18.63 8.25
C PRO A 152 0.87 18.68 8.70
N SER A 153 1.13 18.42 10.00
CA SER A 153 2.47 18.40 10.60
C SER A 153 3.08 17.00 10.72
N SER A 154 2.44 15.97 10.17
CA SER A 154 2.93 14.60 10.24
C SER A 154 3.96 14.33 9.16
N ALA A 155 5.04 13.64 9.52
CA ALA A 155 6.03 13.12 8.57
C ALA A 155 5.42 12.15 7.53
N LEU A 156 4.26 11.55 7.85
CA LEU A 156 3.52 10.70 6.92
C LEU A 156 3.13 11.44 5.63
N LYS A 157 3.05 12.78 5.66
CA LYS A 157 2.76 13.61 4.49
C LYS A 157 3.68 13.35 3.31
N MET A 158 4.94 12.99 3.55
CA MET A 158 5.90 12.67 2.49
C MET A 158 5.56 11.38 1.73
N LEU A 159 4.73 10.51 2.31
CA LEU A 159 4.28 9.27 1.71
C LEU A 159 2.88 9.39 1.08
N CYS A 160 2.23 10.55 1.19
CA CYS A 160 0.87 10.75 0.72
C CYS A 160 0.80 11.50 -0.61
N ILE A 161 -0.03 10.99 -1.51
CA ILE A 161 -0.30 11.52 -2.84
C ILE A 161 -1.77 11.89 -2.89
N SER A 162 -2.07 13.20 -2.87
CA SER A 162 -3.44 13.71 -2.97
C SER A 162 -3.86 14.03 -4.40
N ASP A 163 -2.89 14.26 -5.30
CA ASP A 163 -3.11 14.50 -6.72
C ASP A 163 -2.56 13.32 -7.53
N ILE A 164 -3.43 12.67 -8.30
CA ILE A 164 -3.08 11.53 -9.15
C ILE A 164 -1.98 11.86 -10.17
N ASN A 165 -1.86 13.12 -10.58
CA ASN A 165 -0.87 13.55 -11.55
C ASN A 165 0.57 13.42 -11.01
N LEU A 166 0.73 13.41 -9.69
CA LEU A 166 2.02 13.25 -9.02
C LEU A 166 2.40 11.77 -8.81
N LEU A 167 1.50 10.83 -9.12
CA LEU A 167 1.72 9.42 -8.83
C LEU A 167 2.94 8.86 -9.57
N HIS A 168 3.09 9.14 -10.87
CA HIS A 168 4.16 8.56 -11.67
C HIS A 168 5.53 9.07 -11.23
N GLU A 169 5.65 10.37 -10.95
CA GLU A 169 6.87 10.96 -10.40
C GLU A 169 7.22 10.35 -9.03
N SER A 170 6.22 10.23 -8.15
CA SER A 170 6.39 9.60 -6.84
C SER A 170 6.83 8.15 -6.93
N LEU A 171 6.27 7.38 -7.88
CA LEU A 171 6.63 6.00 -8.14
C LEU A 171 8.08 5.88 -8.65
N VAL A 172 8.48 6.69 -9.63
CA VAL A 172 9.88 6.72 -10.11
C VAL A 172 10.82 7.02 -8.96
N HIS A 173 10.55 8.10 -8.20
CA HIS A 173 11.36 8.47 -7.06
C HIS A 173 11.50 7.33 -6.05
N GLN A 174 10.40 6.67 -5.67
CA GLN A 174 10.44 5.56 -4.71
C GLN A 174 11.15 4.33 -5.27
N LEU A 175 11.02 4.02 -6.56
CA LEU A 175 11.67 2.87 -7.19
C LEU A 175 13.19 3.07 -7.33
N ASP A 176 13.63 4.31 -7.56
CA ASP A 176 15.06 4.66 -7.74
C ASP A 176 15.76 4.99 -6.41
N CYS A 177 15.01 5.42 -5.39
CA CYS A 177 15.55 5.76 -4.08
C CYS A 177 15.97 4.50 -3.31
N PRO A 178 17.20 4.45 -2.75
CA PRO A 178 17.60 3.39 -1.83
C PRO A 178 16.65 3.28 -0.64
N LYS A 179 16.38 2.05 -0.16
CA LYS A 179 15.44 1.82 0.95
C LYS A 179 15.84 2.57 2.22
N GLU A 180 17.14 2.77 2.41
CA GLU A 180 17.78 3.42 3.55
C GLU A 180 17.51 4.93 3.59
N GLU A 181 17.23 5.55 2.44
CA GLU A 181 17.04 7.00 2.31
C GLU A 181 15.57 7.42 2.50
N ILE A 182 14.63 6.48 2.30
CA ILE A 182 13.18 6.77 2.42
C ILE A 182 12.78 7.00 3.88
N PHE A 183 13.44 6.33 4.83
CA PHE A 183 13.20 6.52 6.26
C PHE A 183 14.13 7.59 6.84
N THR A 184 13.78 8.85 6.55
CA THR A 184 14.48 10.02 7.05
C THR A 184 14.30 10.20 8.56
N GLU A 185 15.12 11.07 9.18
CA GLU A 185 14.94 11.49 10.58
C GLU A 185 13.51 11.97 10.91
N ASP A 186 12.76 12.48 9.93
CA ASP A 186 11.40 12.95 10.15
C ASP A 186 10.38 11.80 10.23
N LEU A 187 10.50 10.77 9.40
CA LEU A 187 9.73 9.53 9.62
C LEU A 187 10.19 8.83 10.90
N ASN A 188 11.44 9.05 11.33
CA ASN A 188 11.88 8.64 12.65
C ASN A 188 11.11 9.38 13.77
N ARG A 189 10.77 10.65 13.57
CA ARG A 189 9.98 11.45 14.53
C ARG A 189 8.49 11.15 14.54
N TYR A 190 7.95 10.49 13.49
CA TYR A 190 6.66 9.85 13.61
C TYR A 190 6.73 8.91 14.82
N PRO A 191 5.73 8.83 15.72
CA PRO A 191 5.87 8.45 17.14
C PRO A 191 6.38 7.02 17.45
N TRP A 192 6.91 6.33 16.45
CA TRP A 192 7.36 4.97 16.44
C TRP A 192 8.87 4.81 16.70
N TYR A 193 9.69 5.87 16.62
CA TYR A 193 11.12 5.75 16.97
C TYR A 193 11.40 6.29 18.37
N GLY A 194 11.47 5.37 19.32
CA GLY A 194 12.45 5.48 20.39
C GLY A 194 13.38 4.29 20.25
N TRP A 195 14.49 4.48 19.53
CA TRP A 195 15.67 3.65 19.73
C TRP A 195 16.42 4.27 20.91
N THR A 196 16.15 3.75 22.09
CA THR A 196 17.07 3.78 23.22
C THR A 196 17.23 2.36 23.70
#